data_AF-A0AAN7AIL4-F1
#
_entry.id   AF-A0AAN7AIL4-F1
#
_cell.length_a   1.000
_cell.length_b   1.000
_cell.length_c   1.000
_cell.angle_alpha   90.00
_cell.angle_beta   90.00
_cell.angle_gamma   90.00
#
_symmetry.space_group_name_H-M   'P 1'
#
loop_
_entity.id
_entity.type
_entity.pdbx_description
1 polymer ?
#
loop_
_entity_poly.entity_id
_entity_poly.type
_entity_poly.pdbx_seq_one_letter_code
_entity_poly.pdbx_strand_id
1 'polypeptide(L)'
;MSSEQNPPAEPTPSEEPQVAEPTTAPESVTWENTIKNYFIPDDVKCMKKKFDLSNKDDVLDNADIIYTRTKNKSMPKQMKPFTQENPDPKHPLWTDEMCETFKAWADAGGP
;
A
#
# COMPACT_ATOMS: atom_id res chain seq x y z
N MET A 1 -28.20 55.75 -30.41
CA MET A 1 -26.86 55.43 -29.87
C MET A 1 -26.97 54.05 -29.25
N SER A 2 -26.51 53.01 -29.95
CA SER A 2 -26.40 51.68 -29.39
C SER A 2 -25.02 51.16 -29.78
N SER A 3 -24.22 50.95 -28.74
CA SER A 3 -22.81 50.62 -28.80
C SER A 3 -22.58 49.22 -29.36
N GLU A 4 -21.67 49.21 -30.34
CA GLU A 4 -20.59 48.25 -30.59
C GLU A 4 -20.23 47.33 -29.41
N GLN A 5 -20.19 46.01 -29.66
CA GLN A 5 -19.25 45.13 -28.96
C GLN A 5 -18.96 43.88 -29.81
N ASN A 6 -17.72 43.82 -30.33
CA ASN A 6 -17.12 42.66 -30.97
C ASN A 6 -16.95 41.50 -29.97
N PRO A 7 -17.02 40.22 -30.41
CA PRO A 7 -16.64 39.09 -29.58
C PRO A 7 -15.10 38.93 -29.52
N PRO A 8 -14.50 38.60 -28.36
CA PRO A 8 -13.11 38.18 -28.30
C PRO A 8 -12.94 36.69 -28.65
N ALA A 9 -11.76 36.40 -29.21
CA ALA A 9 -11.31 35.12 -29.74
C ALA A 9 -11.16 33.99 -28.69
N GLU A 10 -11.47 32.76 -29.11
CA GLU A 10 -10.88 31.51 -28.59
C GLU A 10 -9.67 31.11 -29.46
N PRO A 11 -8.81 30.14 -29.09
CA PRO A 11 -8.43 29.63 -27.76
C PRO A 11 -6.89 29.66 -27.57
N THR A 12 -6.40 29.72 -26.34
CA THR A 12 -5.03 29.29 -26.01
C THR A 12 -5.08 28.28 -24.88
N PRO A 13 -4.90 26.97 -25.14
CA PRO A 13 -4.47 26.07 -24.09
C PRO A 13 -3.01 26.40 -23.78
N SER A 14 -2.75 26.79 -22.53
CA SER A 14 -1.40 26.88 -22.00
C SER A 14 -0.76 25.49 -22.07
N GLU A 15 0.25 25.37 -22.91
CA GLU A 15 1.16 24.22 -22.94
C GLU A 15 2.05 24.31 -21.69
N GLU A 16 1.56 23.76 -20.59
CA GLU A 16 2.37 23.44 -19.42
C GLU A 16 3.17 22.17 -19.74
N PRO A 17 4.49 22.12 -19.51
CA PRO A 17 5.32 20.99 -19.89
C PRO A 17 4.85 19.74 -19.14
N GLN A 18 4.33 18.78 -19.90
CA GLN A 18 4.00 17.44 -19.43
C GLN A 18 5.30 16.78 -18.97
N VAL A 19 5.59 16.88 -17.67
CA VAL A 19 6.51 15.98 -17.02
C VAL A 19 5.92 14.58 -17.18
N ALA A 20 6.52 13.81 -18.07
CA ALA A 20 6.23 12.40 -18.26
C ALA A 20 6.53 11.66 -16.95
N GLU A 21 5.53 11.52 -16.08
CA GLU A 21 5.55 10.51 -15.04
C GLU A 21 5.08 9.20 -15.69
N PRO A 22 5.88 8.11 -15.62
CA PRO A 22 5.49 6.85 -16.22
C PRO A 22 4.21 6.36 -15.52
N THR A 23 3.12 6.34 -16.27
CA THR A 23 1.96 5.50 -15.95
C THR A 23 2.43 4.05 -16.07
N THR A 24 3.06 3.54 -15.03
CA THR A 24 3.24 2.11 -14.82
C THR A 24 1.82 1.55 -14.73
N ALA A 25 1.46 0.65 -15.65
CA ALA A 25 0.25 -0.15 -15.53
C ALA A 25 0.15 -0.71 -14.09
N PRO A 26 -1.04 -0.89 -13.49
CA PRO A 26 -1.12 -1.45 -12.14
C PRO A 26 -0.39 -2.79 -12.15
N GLU A 27 0.80 -2.84 -11.55
CA GLU A 27 1.54 -4.08 -11.42
C GLU A 27 0.62 -5.04 -10.69
N SER A 28 0.32 -6.19 -11.31
CA SER A 28 -0.55 -7.18 -10.71
C SER A 28 -0.05 -7.52 -9.31
N VAL A 29 -0.94 -7.37 -8.31
CA VAL A 29 -0.63 -7.69 -6.92
C VAL A 29 -0.27 -9.17 -6.83
N THR A 30 1.00 -9.44 -6.56
CA THR A 30 1.55 -10.78 -6.39
C THR A 30 2.37 -10.83 -5.13
N TRP A 31 2.69 -12.06 -4.70
CA TRP A 31 3.66 -12.25 -3.63
C TRP A 31 4.96 -11.48 -3.88
N GLU A 32 5.50 -11.57 -5.10
CA GLU A 32 6.84 -11.08 -5.41
C GLU A 32 6.97 -9.58 -5.61
N ASN A 33 5.94 -8.91 -6.10
CA ASN A 33 6.01 -7.48 -6.39
C ASN A 33 5.43 -6.63 -5.25
N THR A 34 4.47 -7.17 -4.50
CA THR A 34 3.70 -6.37 -3.54
C THR A 34 3.76 -6.96 -2.14
N ILE A 35 3.23 -8.17 -1.95
CA ILE A 35 2.89 -8.66 -0.60
C ILE A 35 4.13 -8.91 0.26
N LYS A 36 5.19 -9.51 -0.29
CA LYS A 36 6.42 -9.75 0.48
C LYS A 36 7.04 -8.45 1.01
N ASN A 37 6.84 -7.33 0.30
CA ASN A 37 7.41 -6.04 0.64
C ASN A 37 6.66 -5.35 1.79
N TYR A 38 5.48 -5.83 2.18
CA TYR A 38 4.76 -5.33 3.34
C TYR A 38 5.33 -5.84 4.68
N PHE A 39 6.11 -6.93 4.64
CA PHE A 39 6.76 -7.50 5.80
C PHE A 39 8.21 -7.01 5.85
N ILE A 40 8.53 -6.14 6.79
CA ILE A 40 9.92 -5.68 6.91
C ILE A 40 10.79 -6.80 7.52
N PRO A 41 12.13 -6.77 7.34
CA PRO A 41 13.01 -7.81 7.85
C PRO A 41 12.87 -8.08 9.36
N ASP A 42 12.52 -7.06 10.14
CA ASP A 42 12.32 -7.22 11.58
C ASP A 42 11.00 -7.93 11.92
N ASP A 43 9.93 -7.78 11.13
CA ASP A 43 8.71 -8.58 11.26
C ASP A 43 9.01 -10.06 11.04
N VAL A 44 9.75 -10.36 9.98
CA VAL A 44 10.16 -11.73 9.65
C VAL A 44 10.94 -12.36 10.80
N LYS A 45 11.90 -11.63 11.38
CA LYS A 45 12.66 -12.10 12.55
C LYS A 45 11.77 -12.31 13.76
N CYS A 46 10.85 -11.38 14.04
CA CYS A 46 9.95 -11.47 15.18
C CYS A 46 8.97 -12.66 15.07
N MET A 47 8.51 -12.96 13.86
CA MET A 47 7.50 -14.00 13.63
C MET A 47 8.06 -15.38 13.38
N LYS A 48 9.36 -15.52 13.05
CA LYS A 48 10.04 -16.79 12.69
C LYS A 48 9.76 -17.98 13.61
N LYS A 49 9.48 -17.75 14.90
CA LYS A 49 9.14 -18.81 15.88
C LYS A 49 7.71 -19.34 15.77
N LYS A 50 6.83 -18.67 15.04
CA LYS A 50 5.43 -19.04 14.82
C LYS A 50 5.20 -19.48 13.38
N PHE A 51 5.57 -18.61 12.44
CA PHE A 51 5.54 -18.85 11.00
C PHE A 51 6.48 -17.86 10.30
N ASP A 52 6.87 -18.18 9.08
CA ASP A 52 7.85 -17.47 8.30
C ASP A 52 7.21 -16.44 7.36
N LEU A 53 7.19 -15.17 7.77
CA LEU A 53 6.71 -14.06 6.94
C LEU A 53 7.52 -13.82 5.65
N SER A 54 8.65 -14.50 5.46
CA SER A 54 9.39 -14.47 4.19
C SER A 54 9.04 -15.62 3.25
N ASN A 55 8.16 -16.53 3.67
CA ASN A 55 7.70 -17.66 2.88
C ASN A 55 6.23 -17.44 2.44
N LYS A 56 5.99 -17.51 1.13
CA LYS A 56 4.65 -17.28 0.54
C LYS A 56 3.61 -18.24 1.09
N ASP A 57 3.92 -19.53 1.11
CA ASP A 57 2.96 -20.58 1.50
C ASP A 57 2.59 -20.44 2.98
N ASP A 58 3.58 -20.19 3.85
CA ASP A 58 3.33 -20.00 5.28
C ASP A 58 2.53 -18.70 5.55
N VAL A 59 2.76 -17.64 4.77
CA VAL A 59 1.94 -16.42 4.84
C VAL A 59 0.51 -16.69 4.38
N LEU A 60 0.33 -17.44 3.30
CA LEU A 60 -0.98 -17.77 2.75
C LEU A 60 -1.78 -18.67 3.70
N ASP A 61 -1.14 -19.71 4.25
CA ASP A 61 -1.74 -20.63 5.23
C ASP A 61 -2.19 -19.90 6.51
N ASN A 62 -1.54 -18.78 6.85
CA ASN A 62 -1.85 -17.95 8.01
C ASN A 62 -2.55 -16.63 7.65
N ALA A 63 -3.06 -16.47 6.43
CA ALA A 63 -3.53 -15.19 5.90
C ALA A 63 -4.64 -14.56 6.76
N ASP A 64 -5.62 -15.33 7.21
CA ASP A 64 -6.72 -14.82 8.06
C ASP A 64 -6.22 -14.22 9.38
N ILE A 65 -5.22 -14.87 9.99
CA ILE A 65 -4.61 -14.41 11.24
C ILE A 65 -3.83 -13.13 11.00
N ILE A 66 -3.06 -13.07 9.92
CA ILE A 66 -2.27 -11.89 9.54
C ILE A 66 -3.20 -10.71 9.28
N TYR A 67 -4.19 -10.89 8.40
CA TYR A 67 -5.18 -9.85 8.06
C TYR A 67 -5.91 -9.32 9.30
N THR A 68 -6.42 -10.22 10.15
CA THR A 68 -7.12 -9.82 11.37
C THR A 68 -6.22 -8.99 12.29
N ARG A 69 -4.94 -9.37 12.41
CA ARG A 69 -4.01 -8.67 13.30
C ARG A 69 -3.54 -7.33 12.76
N THR A 70 -3.27 -7.23 11.46
CA THR A 70 -2.88 -5.98 10.82
C THR A 70 -4.05 -5.00 10.78
N LYS A 71 -5.26 -5.47 10.44
CA LYS A 71 -6.48 -4.65 10.47
C LYS A 71 -6.81 -4.10 11.86
N ASN A 72 -6.60 -4.91 12.90
CA ASN A 72 -6.78 -4.48 14.30
C ASN A 72 -5.58 -3.72 14.87
N LYS A 73 -4.60 -3.32 14.06
CA LYS A 73 -3.42 -2.55 14.50
C LYS A 73 -2.64 -3.23 15.64
N SER A 74 -2.66 -4.56 15.66
CA SER A 74 -1.95 -5.38 16.65
C SER A 74 -0.65 -5.98 16.09
N MET A 75 -0.50 -5.97 14.76
CA MET A 75 0.73 -6.24 14.03
C MET A 75 0.97 -5.13 12.99
N PRO A 76 2.24 -4.75 12.76
CA PRO A 76 3.44 -5.19 13.48
C PRO A 76 3.49 -4.73 14.95
N LYS A 77 4.26 -5.43 15.79
CA LYS A 77 4.34 -5.13 17.22
C LYS A 77 5.32 -3.98 17.46
N GLN A 78 4.80 -2.86 17.95
CA GLN A 78 5.60 -1.69 18.29
C GLN A 78 6.41 -1.90 19.58
N MET A 79 7.63 -1.37 19.61
CA MET A 79 8.57 -1.48 20.73
C MET A 79 8.97 -0.10 21.24
N LYS A 80 9.24 0.01 22.55
CA LYS A 80 9.59 1.29 23.19
C LYS A 80 10.76 1.98 22.45
N PRO A 81 10.69 3.32 22.26
CA PRO A 81 9.72 4.26 22.83
C PRO A 81 8.36 4.31 22.09
N PHE A 82 8.20 3.60 20.97
CA PHE A 82 7.00 3.60 20.16
C PHE A 82 5.91 2.67 20.72
N THR A 83 4.66 2.97 20.38
CA THR A 83 3.46 2.23 20.81
C THR A 83 2.54 2.00 19.62
N GLN A 84 1.49 1.18 19.78
CA GLN A 84 0.50 1.00 18.71
C GLN A 84 -0.26 2.29 18.35
N GLU A 85 -0.34 3.24 19.29
CA GLU A 85 -0.98 4.55 19.08
C GLU A 85 -0.01 5.60 18.50
N ASN A 86 1.30 5.41 18.69
CA ASN A 86 2.37 6.23 18.14
C ASN A 86 3.47 5.32 17.57
N PRO A 87 3.25 4.73 16.38
CA PRO A 87 4.14 3.73 15.81
C PRO A 87 5.47 4.34 15.36
N ASP A 88 6.49 3.48 15.28
CA ASP A 88 7.78 3.86 14.73
C ASP A 88 7.61 4.28 13.25
N PRO A 89 8.02 5.48 12.85
CA PRO A 89 7.99 5.90 11.45
C PRO A 89 8.76 4.96 10.51
N LYS A 90 9.75 4.21 11.01
CA LYS A 90 10.52 3.21 10.26
C LYS A 90 9.89 1.83 10.27
N HIS A 91 8.94 1.58 11.16
CA HIS A 91 8.18 0.35 11.24
C HIS A 91 6.69 0.65 11.43
N PRO A 92 6.06 1.32 10.43
CA PRO A 92 4.69 1.77 10.56
C PRO A 92 3.72 0.59 10.61
N LEU A 93 2.53 0.85 11.13
CA LEU A 93 1.42 -0.09 10.98
C LEU A 93 0.93 -0.11 9.54
N TRP A 94 0.36 -1.24 9.15
CA TRP A 94 -0.28 -1.36 7.84
C TRP A 94 -1.43 -0.37 7.72
N THR A 95 -1.56 0.23 6.54
CA THR A 95 -2.73 1.02 6.19
C THR A 95 -3.92 0.12 5.91
N ASP A 96 -5.12 0.69 5.90
CA ASP A 96 -6.33 -0.05 5.52
C ASP A 96 -6.23 -0.61 4.10
N GLU A 97 -5.67 0.16 3.17
CA GLU A 97 -5.41 -0.24 1.78
C GLU A 97 -4.45 -1.42 1.68
N MET A 98 -3.37 -1.44 2.48
CA MET A 98 -2.46 -2.59 2.53
C MET A 98 -3.19 -3.84 3.03
N CYS A 99 -4.04 -3.69 4.05
CA CYS A 99 -4.82 -4.80 4.60
C CYS A 99 -5.79 -5.37 3.56
N GLU A 100 -6.49 -4.49 2.83
CA GLU A 100 -7.43 -4.88 1.77
C GLU A 100 -6.71 -5.52 0.58
N THR A 101 -5.58 -4.97 0.17
CA THR A 101 -4.71 -5.54 -0.88
C THR A 101 -4.23 -6.94 -0.52
N PHE A 102 -3.78 -7.13 0.72
CA PHE A 102 -3.37 -8.43 1.23
C PHE A 102 -4.54 -9.43 1.26
N LYS A 103 -5.72 -9.01 1.72
CA LYS A 103 -6.91 -9.87 1.76
C LYS A 103 -7.33 -10.31 0.37
N ALA A 104 -7.37 -9.38 -0.59
CA ALA A 104 -7.71 -9.70 -1.98
C ALA A 104 -6.70 -10.65 -2.61
N TRP A 105 -5.40 -10.46 -2.35
CA TRP A 105 -4.35 -11.39 -2.80
C TRP A 105 -4.54 -12.80 -2.22
N ALA A 106 -4.78 -12.90 -0.90
CA ALA A 106 -4.99 -14.19 -0.25
C ALA A 106 -6.27 -14.90 -0.75
N ASP A 107 -7.37 -14.16 -0.93
CA ASP A 107 -8.64 -14.69 -1.45
C ASP A 107 -8.53 -15.19 -2.89
N ALA A 108 -7.60 -14.64 -3.68
CA ALA A 108 -7.26 -15.10 -5.01
C ALA A 108 -6.36 -16.37 -5.01
N GLY A 109 -6.10 -16.96 -3.84
CA GLY A 109 -5.21 -18.11 -3.69
C GLY A 109 -3.73 -17.74 -3.68
N GLY A 110 -3.41 -16.47 -3.45
CA GLY A 110 -2.05 -15.95 -3.41
C GLY A 110 -1.31 -16.13 -4.73
N PRO A 111 -1.64 -15.39 -5.81
CA PRO A 111 -0.85 -15.40 -7.04
C PRO A 111 0.61 -14.97 -6.82
#